data_AF-A0A478ECC8-F1
#
_entry.id   AF-A0A478ECC8-F1
#
_cell.length_a   1.000
_cell.length_b   1.000
_cell.length_c   1.000
_cell.angle_alpha   90.00
_cell.angle_beta   90.00
_cell.angle_gamma   90.00
#
_symmetry.space_group_name_H-M   'P 1'
#
loop_
_entity.id
_entity.type
_entity.pdbx_description
1 polymer ?
#
loop_
_entity_poly.entity_id
_entity_poly.type
_entity_poly.pdbx_seq_one_letter_code
_entity_poly.pdbx_strand_id
1 'polypeptide(L)'
;MANLENAEYTLYSSPFSLYSMMARHTIQLGRASSNARPPKSITLHFINHRKDKNLEEEYLKINPKGQVPAMTGNVLEQPLTDSISISLYLAENHYPALLPAEHAAVIKDLLQRFHSIYGQSFSNPNPTAEMKQYNPSPVEDLLKRTDISPEYRKLLEGKLKFHNEHNATAFHPDVVAKARSDLQTIFAEVVEHRKRSGAFGNPNEWTFGPKVGPTVLDSHFLPVVLRCIEVGSAELVPEELQRWSETMSKSPSWLKVMHGKPTRYDPSMGPLEDMLEMMSL
;
A
#
# COMPACT_ATOMS: atom_id res chain seq x y z
N MET A 1 9.71 -1.72 28.69
CA MET A 1 9.81 -1.51 27.24
C MET A 1 9.76 -2.88 26.58
N ALA A 2 8.92 -3.06 25.55
CA ALA A 2 8.84 -4.34 24.85
C ALA A 2 10.20 -4.69 24.21
N ASN A 3 10.59 -5.97 24.26
CA ASN A 3 11.82 -6.42 23.62
C ASN A 3 11.58 -6.55 22.10
N LEU A 4 11.90 -5.47 21.37
CA LEU A 4 11.66 -5.38 19.92
C LEU A 4 12.55 -6.33 19.10
N GLU A 5 13.67 -6.81 19.63
CA GLU A 5 14.54 -7.77 18.93
C GLU A 5 13.87 -9.15 18.82
N ASN A 6 13.02 -9.50 19.79
CA ASN A 6 12.22 -10.72 19.80
C ASN A 6 10.81 -10.52 19.20
N ALA A 7 10.59 -9.41 18.50
CA ALA A 7 9.30 -9.16 17.87
C ALA A 7 9.05 -10.16 16.74
N GLU A 8 7.85 -10.73 16.72
CA GLU A 8 7.36 -11.65 15.70
C GLU A 8 6.04 -11.07 15.17
N TYR A 9 6.01 -10.79 13.87
CA TYR A 9 4.85 -10.21 13.21
C TYR A 9 4.24 -11.16 12.19
N THR A 10 2.92 -11.05 12.01
CA THR A 10 2.23 -11.58 10.83
C THR A 10 1.69 -10.42 10.00
N LEU A 11 2.15 -10.32 8.75
CA LEU A 11 1.66 -9.36 7.78
C LEU A 11 0.62 -10.04 6.87
N TYR A 12 -0.63 -9.66 7.06
CA TYR A 12 -1.74 -10.05 6.21
C TYR A 12 -1.71 -9.19 4.95
N SER A 13 -1.57 -9.81 3.79
CA SER A 13 -1.24 -9.10 2.55
C SER A 13 -1.89 -9.73 1.32
N SER A 14 -2.08 -8.94 0.27
CA SER A 14 -2.41 -9.42 -1.08
C SER A 14 -1.36 -8.90 -2.08
N PRO A 15 -0.77 -9.71 -2.98
CA PRO A 15 0.43 -9.34 -3.73
C PRO A 15 0.25 -8.13 -4.62
N PHE A 16 -0.95 -7.99 -5.20
CA PHE A 16 -1.29 -6.91 -6.13
C PHE A 16 -2.17 -5.83 -5.49
N SER A 17 -2.41 -5.91 -4.18
CA SER A 17 -2.96 -4.75 -3.45
C SER A 17 -1.90 -3.66 -3.40
N LEU A 18 -2.27 -2.45 -3.85
CA LEU A 18 -1.38 -1.29 -3.87
C LEU A 18 -0.73 -1.06 -2.51
N TYR A 19 -1.55 -1.03 -1.47
CA TYR A 19 -1.12 -0.79 -0.10
C TYR A 19 -0.29 -1.95 0.47
N SER A 20 -0.54 -3.19 0.04
CA SER A 20 0.28 -4.33 0.46
C SER A 20 1.67 -4.29 -0.16
N MET A 21 1.78 -3.89 -1.43
CA MET A 21 3.09 -3.68 -2.07
C MET A 21 3.90 -2.61 -1.33
N MET A 22 3.26 -1.52 -0.87
CA MET A 22 3.93 -0.48 -0.08
C MET A 22 4.54 -1.05 1.20
N ALA A 23 3.76 -1.79 2.01
CA ALA A 23 4.24 -2.38 3.25
C ALA A 23 5.34 -3.43 3.01
N ARG A 24 5.18 -4.30 2.01
CA ARG A 24 6.20 -5.30 1.64
C ARG A 24 7.48 -4.61 1.14
N HIS A 25 7.36 -3.55 0.36
CA HIS A 25 8.52 -2.79 -0.12
C HIS A 25 9.23 -2.04 1.02
N THR A 26 8.50 -1.48 1.99
CA THR A 26 9.08 -0.92 3.22
C THR A 26 9.95 -1.95 3.93
N ILE A 27 9.49 -3.19 4.08
CA ILE A 27 10.27 -4.27 4.70
C ILE A 27 11.56 -4.55 3.91
N GLN A 28 11.48 -4.61 2.58
CA GLN A 28 12.65 -4.89 1.73
C GLN A 28 13.69 -3.77 1.77
N LEU A 29 13.26 -2.51 1.68
CA LEU A 29 14.17 -1.37 1.82
C LEU A 29 14.76 -1.32 3.23
N GLY A 30 13.94 -1.57 4.25
CA GLY A 30 14.34 -1.50 5.65
C GLY A 30 15.41 -2.53 6.01
N ARG A 31 15.24 -3.78 5.57
CA ARG A 31 16.24 -4.85 5.76
C ARG A 31 17.59 -4.54 5.10
N ALA A 32 17.59 -3.76 4.01
CA ALA A 32 18.81 -3.36 3.30
C ALA A 32 19.39 -2.03 3.78
N SER A 33 18.70 -1.33 4.70
CA SER A 33 19.09 0.00 5.16
C SER A 33 20.18 -0.02 6.24
N SER A 34 20.87 1.10 6.41
CA SER A 34 21.87 1.27 7.46
C SER A 34 21.21 1.24 8.85
N ASN A 35 21.92 0.67 9.84
CA ASN A 35 21.46 0.55 11.22
C ASN A 35 20.11 -0.21 11.39
N ALA A 36 19.74 -1.05 10.42
CA ALA A 36 18.56 -1.88 10.51
C ALA A 36 18.63 -2.80 11.74
N ARG A 37 17.51 -2.86 12.47
CA ARG A 37 17.27 -3.76 13.61
C ARG A 37 16.02 -4.57 13.30
N PRO A 38 16.11 -5.50 12.33
CA PRO A 38 14.94 -6.25 11.90
C PRO A 38 14.33 -7.02 13.07
N PRO A 39 13.00 -7.19 13.10
CA PRO A 39 12.37 -8.09 14.06
C PRO A 39 12.85 -9.54 13.83
N LYS A 40 12.67 -10.39 14.84
CA LYS A 40 12.98 -11.82 14.74
C LYS A 40 12.32 -12.48 13.53
N SER A 41 11.05 -12.16 13.26
CA SER A 41 10.36 -12.66 12.08
C SER A 41 9.22 -11.74 11.62
N ILE A 42 8.96 -11.78 10.31
CA ILE A 42 7.74 -11.27 9.70
C ILE A 42 7.23 -12.38 8.78
N THR A 43 6.13 -13.02 9.17
CA THR A 43 5.46 -14.05 8.38
C THR A 43 4.42 -13.40 7.47
N LEU A 44 4.38 -13.79 6.20
CA LEU A 44 3.30 -13.36 5.29
C LEU A 44 2.11 -14.30 5.44
N HIS A 45 0.93 -13.73 5.65
CA HIS A 45 -0.34 -14.44 5.53
C HIS A 45 -1.11 -13.85 4.34
N PHE A 46 -1.34 -14.66 3.31
CA PHE A 46 -1.97 -14.19 2.09
C PHE A 46 -3.48 -14.11 2.21
N ILE A 47 -4.06 -12.97 1.85
CA ILE A 47 -5.51 -12.78 1.77
C ILE A 47 -5.93 -12.66 0.29
N ASN A 48 -6.67 -13.65 -0.21
CA ASN A 48 -7.20 -13.65 -1.57
C ASN A 48 -8.53 -12.89 -1.65
N HIS A 49 -8.47 -11.61 -2.05
CA HIS A 49 -9.66 -10.78 -2.27
C HIS A 49 -10.61 -11.34 -3.34
N ARG A 50 -10.10 -12.09 -4.32
CA ARG A 50 -10.95 -12.67 -5.38
C ARG A 50 -11.78 -13.85 -4.90
N LYS A 51 -11.46 -14.39 -3.73
CA LYS A 51 -12.22 -15.45 -3.05
C LYS A 51 -12.86 -14.92 -1.75
N ASP A 52 -13.04 -13.60 -1.65
CA ASP A 52 -13.63 -12.92 -0.50
C ASP A 52 -12.98 -13.25 0.85
N LYS A 53 -11.71 -13.67 0.87
CA LYS A 53 -10.98 -14.03 2.10
C LYS A 53 -10.84 -12.85 3.06
N ASN A 54 -10.85 -11.63 2.55
CA ASN A 54 -10.87 -10.41 3.35
C ASN A 54 -12.24 -10.10 3.98
N LEU A 55 -13.28 -10.85 3.61
CA LEU A 55 -14.62 -10.74 4.17
C LEU A 55 -14.93 -11.83 5.18
N GLU A 56 -14.07 -12.85 5.32
CA GLU A 56 -14.26 -13.93 6.28
C GLU A 56 -14.24 -13.40 7.72
N GLU A 57 -15.05 -14.02 8.59
CA GLU A 57 -15.25 -13.60 9.98
C GLU A 57 -13.91 -13.46 10.74
N GLU A 58 -13.02 -14.45 10.59
CA GLU A 58 -11.71 -14.45 11.25
C GLU A 58 -10.84 -13.25 10.83
N TYR A 59 -10.87 -12.87 9.55
CA TYR A 59 -10.10 -11.74 9.08
C TYR A 59 -10.71 -10.40 9.48
N LEU A 60 -12.04 -10.28 9.47
CA LEU A 60 -12.72 -9.05 9.92
C LEU A 60 -12.50 -8.77 11.41
N LYS A 61 -12.22 -9.80 12.23
CA LYS A 61 -11.78 -9.63 13.62
C LYS A 61 -10.38 -8.99 13.72
N ILE A 62 -9.51 -9.21 12.74
CA ILE A 62 -8.17 -8.62 12.66
C ILE A 62 -8.23 -7.20 12.06
N ASN A 63 -8.90 -7.05 10.92
CA ASN A 63 -9.11 -5.76 10.27
C ASN A 63 -10.60 -5.57 9.94
N PRO A 64 -11.36 -4.84 10.79
CA PRO A 64 -12.78 -4.60 10.58
C PRO A 64 -13.12 -3.88 9.27
N LYS A 65 -12.14 -3.22 8.63
CA LYS A 65 -12.32 -2.57 7.32
C LYS A 65 -12.37 -3.60 6.17
N GLY A 66 -11.94 -4.84 6.41
CA GLY A 66 -11.79 -5.87 5.38
C GLY A 66 -10.83 -5.47 4.26
N GLN A 67 -9.83 -4.65 4.59
CA GLN A 67 -8.78 -4.18 3.68
C GLN A 67 -7.45 -4.83 4.03
N VAL A 68 -6.55 -4.91 3.06
CA VAL A 68 -5.15 -5.32 3.26
C VAL A 68 -4.22 -4.17 2.88
N PRO A 69 -3.06 -4.02 3.53
CA PRO A 69 -2.49 -4.93 4.52
C PRO A 69 -3.01 -4.71 5.95
N ALA A 70 -2.81 -5.71 6.80
CA ALA A 70 -2.91 -5.59 8.25
C ALA A 70 -1.72 -6.31 8.90
N MET A 71 -1.28 -5.89 10.09
CA MET A 71 -0.16 -6.51 10.81
C MET A 71 -0.52 -6.76 12.26
N THR A 72 -0.28 -7.99 12.72
CA THR A 72 -0.38 -8.40 14.13
C THR A 72 1.00 -8.84 14.61
N GLY A 73 1.18 -8.95 15.93
CA GLY A 73 2.43 -9.47 16.49
C GLY A 73 2.44 -9.50 18.00
N ASN A 74 3.43 -10.19 18.57
CA ASN A 74 3.58 -10.40 20.02
C ASN A 74 3.86 -9.10 20.81
N VAL A 75 4.31 -8.04 20.15
CA VAL A 75 4.61 -6.73 20.76
C VAL A 75 3.60 -5.64 20.36
N LEU A 76 2.59 -5.95 19.55
CA LEU A 76 1.52 -5.02 19.18
C LEU A 76 0.32 -5.19 20.11
N GLU A 77 -0.10 -4.10 20.76
CA GLU A 77 -1.30 -4.12 21.61
C GLU A 77 -2.58 -4.30 20.78
N GLN A 78 -2.59 -3.79 19.55
CA GLN A 78 -3.68 -3.88 18.59
C GLN A 78 -3.12 -4.07 17.18
N PRO A 79 -3.87 -4.72 16.27
CA PRO A 79 -3.46 -4.81 14.88
C PRO A 79 -3.26 -3.42 14.24
N LEU A 80 -2.19 -3.28 13.46
CA LEU A 80 -2.05 -2.13 12.55
C LEU A 80 -2.82 -2.46 11.26
N THR A 81 -3.80 -1.63 10.88
CA THR A 81 -4.82 -2.02 9.87
C THR A 81 -4.70 -1.28 8.54
N ASP A 82 -3.58 -0.60 8.32
CA ASP A 82 -3.29 0.12 7.07
C ASP A 82 -1.77 0.21 6.82
N SER A 83 -1.42 0.43 5.54
CA SER A 83 -0.01 0.41 5.11
C SER A 83 0.84 1.57 5.64
N ILE A 84 0.24 2.73 5.93
CA ILE A 84 0.99 3.88 6.47
C ILE A 84 1.38 3.60 7.93
N SER A 85 0.44 3.14 8.76
CA SER A 85 0.68 2.79 10.16
C SER A 85 1.71 1.66 10.26
N ILE A 86 1.59 0.63 9.43
CA ILE A 86 2.56 -0.48 9.37
C ILE A 86 3.96 0.06 9.00
N SER A 87 4.06 0.84 7.93
CA SER A 87 5.35 1.27 7.41
C SER A 87 6.04 2.27 8.33
N LEU A 88 5.29 3.21 8.93
CA LEU A 88 5.84 4.14 9.92
C LEU A 88 6.26 3.41 11.19
N TYR A 89 5.47 2.46 11.69
CA TYR A 89 5.85 1.64 12.83
C TYR A 89 7.15 0.89 12.59
N LEU A 90 7.30 0.25 11.43
CA LEU A 90 8.53 -0.45 11.05
C LEU A 90 9.71 0.51 10.90
N ALA A 91 9.52 1.68 10.30
CA ALA A 91 10.58 2.68 10.17
C ALA A 91 11.03 3.22 11.54
N GLU A 92 10.10 3.51 12.44
CA GLU A 92 10.42 4.07 13.77
C GLU A 92 11.08 3.04 14.70
N ASN A 93 10.68 1.77 14.63
CA ASN A 93 11.09 0.75 15.60
C ASN A 93 12.18 -0.19 15.08
N HIS A 94 12.26 -0.42 13.77
CA HIS A 94 13.15 -1.43 13.17
C HIS A 94 14.09 -0.85 12.11
N TYR A 95 13.68 0.17 11.36
CA TYR A 95 14.41 0.66 10.19
C TYR A 95 14.55 2.19 10.19
N PRO A 96 15.27 2.78 11.17
CA PRO A 96 15.30 4.23 11.38
C PRO A 96 15.86 5.02 10.19
N ALA A 97 16.71 4.41 9.36
CA ALA A 97 17.20 5.03 8.12
C ALA A 97 16.08 5.34 7.11
N LEU A 98 14.93 4.64 7.18
CA LEU A 98 13.80 4.92 6.29
C LEU A 98 13.00 6.18 6.71
N LEU A 99 13.20 6.68 7.92
CA LEU A 99 12.53 7.87 8.44
C LEU A 99 13.55 8.79 9.14
N PRO A 100 14.49 9.36 8.38
CA PRO A 100 15.53 10.22 8.95
C PRO A 100 14.91 11.48 9.57
N ALA A 101 15.42 11.89 10.74
CA ALA A 101 14.84 12.98 11.52
C ALA A 101 14.69 14.29 10.73
N GLU A 102 15.66 14.61 9.87
CA GLU A 102 15.66 15.81 9.01
C GLU A 102 14.47 15.84 8.02
N HIS A 103 14.00 14.69 7.56
CA HIS A 103 12.91 14.60 6.58
C HIS A 103 11.62 14.01 7.15
N ALA A 104 11.60 13.59 8.42
CA ALA A 104 10.48 12.88 9.01
C ALA A 104 9.15 13.64 8.92
N ALA A 105 9.15 14.95 9.13
CA ALA A 105 7.95 15.78 9.03
C ALA A 105 7.38 15.80 7.60
N VAL A 106 8.23 16.03 6.60
CA VAL A 106 7.85 16.05 5.18
C VAL A 106 7.36 14.67 4.73
N ILE A 107 8.06 13.60 5.12
CA ILE A 107 7.67 12.23 4.79
C ILE A 107 6.28 11.91 5.35
N LYS A 108 6.04 12.22 6.63
CA LYS A 108 4.74 11.96 7.28
C LYS A 108 3.61 12.76 6.63
N ASP A 109 3.85 14.03 6.29
CA ASP A 109 2.87 14.87 5.60
C ASP A 109 2.51 14.34 4.20
N LEU A 110 3.52 14.05 3.37
CA LEU A 110 3.30 13.52 2.01
C LEU A 110 2.57 12.17 2.04
N LEU A 111 2.95 11.28 2.96
CA LEU A 111 2.25 10.01 3.14
C LEU A 111 0.79 10.24 3.55
N GLN A 112 0.52 11.12 4.53
CA GLN A 112 -0.84 11.38 4.98
C GLN A 112 -1.71 11.95 3.85
N ARG A 113 -1.20 12.92 3.08
CA ARG A 113 -1.92 13.48 1.93
C ARG A 113 -2.18 12.43 0.86
N PHE A 114 -1.18 11.61 0.53
CA PHE A 114 -1.36 10.53 -0.44
C PHE A 114 -2.42 9.52 0.01
N HIS A 115 -2.38 9.05 1.27
CA HIS A 115 -3.35 8.07 1.78
C HIS A 115 -4.75 8.65 1.99
N SER A 116 -4.92 9.98 1.95
CA SER A 116 -6.24 10.61 1.91
C SER A 116 -6.93 10.51 0.55
N ILE A 117 -6.19 10.16 -0.51
CA ILE A 117 -6.73 9.96 -1.86
C ILE A 117 -7.33 8.55 -1.94
N TYR A 118 -8.57 8.46 -2.41
CA TYR A 118 -9.20 7.17 -2.68
C TYR A 118 -8.45 6.44 -3.80
N GLY A 119 -7.69 5.38 -3.45
CA GLY A 119 -6.88 4.62 -4.39
C GLY A 119 -7.63 4.14 -5.64
N GLN A 120 -8.92 3.82 -5.47
CA GLN A 120 -9.81 3.41 -6.55
C GLN A 120 -9.97 4.47 -7.65
N SER A 121 -9.94 5.76 -7.30
CA SER A 121 -10.16 6.89 -8.22
C SER A 121 -9.10 7.01 -9.33
N PHE A 122 -7.89 6.49 -9.08
CA PHE A 122 -6.78 6.56 -10.04
C PHE A 122 -6.29 5.18 -10.49
N SER A 123 -6.75 4.09 -9.88
CA SER A 123 -6.26 2.73 -10.19
C SER A 123 -7.25 1.86 -10.96
N ASN A 124 -8.51 2.28 -11.10
CA ASN A 124 -9.48 1.63 -11.99
C ASN A 124 -9.71 2.50 -13.24
N PRO A 125 -9.15 2.13 -14.41
CA PRO A 125 -9.34 2.91 -15.63
C PRO A 125 -10.76 2.77 -16.20
N ASN A 126 -11.51 1.74 -15.82
CA ASN A 126 -12.79 1.38 -16.42
C ASN A 126 -13.90 1.15 -15.36
N PRO A 127 -14.28 2.17 -14.57
CA PRO A 127 -15.40 2.04 -13.64
C PRO A 127 -16.72 1.85 -14.41
N THR A 128 -17.58 0.96 -13.91
CA THR A 128 -18.92 0.73 -14.49
C THR A 128 -19.82 1.95 -14.32
N ALA A 129 -20.93 2.01 -15.07
CA ALA A 129 -21.91 3.10 -14.90
C ALA A 129 -22.48 3.15 -13.48
N GLU A 130 -22.72 1.98 -12.88
CA GLU A 130 -23.14 1.85 -11.49
C GLU A 130 -22.07 2.40 -10.53
N MET A 131 -20.81 1.99 -10.67
CA MET A 131 -19.72 2.49 -9.82
C MET A 131 -19.61 4.02 -9.83
N LYS A 132 -19.80 4.66 -11.00
CA LYS A 132 -19.77 6.12 -11.16
C LYS A 132 -20.89 6.84 -10.40
N GLN A 133 -22.01 6.15 -10.13
CA GLN A 133 -23.12 6.67 -9.33
C GLN A 133 -22.99 6.29 -7.85
N TYR A 134 -22.67 5.03 -7.58
CA TYR A 134 -22.47 4.47 -6.26
C TYR A 134 -21.71 3.15 -6.39
N ASN A 135 -20.50 3.09 -5.87
CA ASN A 135 -19.70 1.87 -5.86
C ASN A 135 -20.36 0.82 -4.95
N PRO A 136 -20.87 -0.31 -5.48
CA PRO A 136 -21.52 -1.33 -4.66
C PRO A 136 -20.53 -1.99 -3.71
N SER A 137 -21.00 -2.41 -2.54
CA SER A 137 -20.15 -3.11 -1.58
C SER A 137 -20.32 -4.62 -1.72
N PRO A 138 -19.23 -5.41 -1.79
CA PRO A 138 -19.34 -6.87 -1.89
C PRO A 138 -19.97 -7.52 -0.65
N VAL A 139 -20.18 -6.77 0.45
CA VAL A 139 -20.84 -7.30 1.66
C VAL A 139 -22.36 -7.23 1.60
N GLU A 140 -22.94 -6.48 0.67
CA GLU A 140 -24.39 -6.32 0.57
C GLU A 140 -25.07 -7.67 0.30
N ASP A 141 -24.48 -8.50 -0.55
CA ASP A 141 -24.98 -9.86 -0.82
C ASP A 141 -24.74 -10.82 0.36
N LEU A 142 -23.61 -10.70 1.05
CA LEU A 142 -23.34 -11.51 2.25
C LEU A 142 -24.33 -11.23 3.37
N LEU A 143 -24.76 -9.97 3.54
CA LEU A 143 -25.72 -9.58 4.58
C LEU A 143 -27.14 -10.12 4.30
N LYS A 144 -27.49 -10.48 3.06
CA LYS A 144 -28.78 -11.12 2.72
C LYS A 144 -28.87 -12.56 3.21
N ARG A 145 -27.74 -13.20 3.49
CA ARG A 145 -27.68 -14.58 3.98
C ARG A 145 -28.29 -14.69 5.38
N THR A 146 -29.02 -15.77 5.65
CA THR A 146 -29.63 -16.05 6.97
C THR A 146 -28.83 -17.06 7.79
N ASP A 147 -27.78 -17.65 7.23
CA ASP A 147 -26.95 -18.72 7.81
C ASP A 147 -25.64 -18.21 8.43
N ILE A 148 -25.49 -16.90 8.61
CA ILE A 148 -24.31 -16.28 9.25
C ILE A 148 -24.53 -16.02 10.74
N SER A 149 -23.46 -16.10 11.54
CA SER A 149 -23.52 -15.82 12.98
C SER A 149 -23.91 -14.35 13.24
N PRO A 150 -24.54 -14.03 14.39
CA PRO A 150 -24.81 -12.64 14.76
C PRO A 150 -23.54 -11.78 14.87
N GLU A 151 -22.44 -12.38 15.33
CA GLU A 151 -21.14 -11.70 15.41
C GLU A 151 -20.61 -11.36 14.01
N TYR A 152 -20.65 -12.32 13.08
CA TYR A 152 -20.20 -12.09 11.71
C TYR A 152 -21.05 -11.04 10.99
N ARG A 153 -22.38 -11.08 11.20
CA ARG A 153 -23.28 -10.05 10.66
C ARG A 153 -22.87 -8.64 11.13
N LYS A 154 -22.59 -8.46 12.42
CA LYS A 154 -22.14 -7.17 12.98
C LYS A 154 -20.82 -6.70 12.35
N LEU A 155 -19.88 -7.61 12.12
CA LEU A 155 -18.62 -7.29 11.43
C LEU A 155 -18.85 -6.83 9.99
N LEU A 156 -19.73 -7.53 9.25
CA LEU A 156 -20.11 -7.17 7.88
C LEU A 156 -20.84 -5.82 7.81
N GLU A 157 -21.73 -5.51 8.76
CA GLU A 157 -22.39 -4.22 8.88
C GLU A 157 -21.38 -3.09 9.14
N GLY A 158 -20.40 -3.33 10.02
CA GLY A 158 -19.29 -2.40 10.25
C GLY A 158 -18.48 -2.13 8.99
N LYS A 159 -18.15 -3.18 8.23
CA LYS A 159 -17.49 -3.05 6.93
C LYS A 159 -18.34 -2.30 5.91
N LEU A 160 -19.64 -2.56 5.84
CA LEU A 160 -20.55 -1.85 4.94
C LEU A 160 -20.57 -0.36 5.25
N LYS A 161 -20.67 0.01 6.54
CA LYS A 161 -20.60 1.40 6.97
C LYS A 161 -19.30 2.06 6.51
N PHE A 162 -18.14 1.42 6.75
CA PHE A 162 -16.85 1.93 6.29
C PHE A 162 -16.82 2.12 4.77
N HIS A 163 -17.30 1.15 4.00
CA HIS A 163 -17.40 1.24 2.54
C HIS A 163 -18.26 2.42 2.10
N ASN A 164 -19.41 2.62 2.72
CA ASN A 164 -20.33 3.70 2.36
C ASN A 164 -19.71 5.08 2.64
N GLU A 165 -18.94 5.20 3.71
CA GLU A 165 -18.24 6.44 4.09
C GLU A 165 -17.01 6.73 3.21
N HIS A 166 -16.30 5.71 2.72
CA HIS A 166 -14.98 5.87 2.11
C HIS A 166 -14.87 5.40 0.66
N ASN A 167 -15.73 4.51 0.18
CA ASN A 167 -15.55 3.87 -1.14
C ASN A 167 -16.75 4.05 -2.06
N ALA A 168 -17.95 4.32 -1.52
CA ALA A 168 -19.18 4.50 -2.30
C ALA A 168 -19.07 5.57 -3.38
N THR A 169 -18.37 6.66 -3.11
CA THR A 169 -18.24 7.81 -4.02
C THR A 169 -16.90 7.86 -4.74
N ALA A 170 -16.04 6.84 -4.59
CA ALA A 170 -14.67 6.86 -5.10
C ALA A 170 -14.57 6.97 -6.64
N PHE A 171 -15.66 6.75 -7.37
CA PHE A 171 -15.70 6.90 -8.83
C PHE A 171 -16.58 8.06 -9.30
N HIS A 172 -17.09 8.89 -8.38
CA HIS A 172 -17.80 10.11 -8.76
C HIS A 172 -16.85 11.02 -9.56
N PRO A 173 -17.31 11.64 -10.66
CA PRO A 173 -16.45 12.47 -11.51
C PRO A 173 -15.66 13.54 -10.76
N ASP A 174 -16.30 14.24 -9.82
CA ASP A 174 -15.66 15.30 -9.03
C ASP A 174 -14.60 14.74 -8.05
N VAL A 175 -14.86 13.56 -7.48
CA VAL A 175 -13.91 12.87 -6.60
C VAL A 175 -12.70 12.40 -7.40
N VAL A 176 -12.92 11.85 -8.59
CA VAL A 176 -11.84 11.44 -9.51
C VAL A 176 -11.02 12.65 -9.96
N ALA A 177 -11.67 13.75 -10.36
CA ALA A 177 -10.98 14.98 -10.75
C ALA A 177 -10.11 15.53 -9.62
N LYS A 178 -10.66 15.59 -8.40
CA LYS A 178 -9.90 16.02 -7.22
C LYS A 178 -8.73 15.09 -6.92
N ALA A 179 -8.95 13.78 -6.90
CA ALA A 179 -7.91 12.78 -6.65
C ALA A 179 -6.74 12.91 -7.64
N ARG A 180 -7.05 13.14 -8.92
CA ARG A 180 -6.04 13.36 -9.97
C ARG A 180 -5.25 14.65 -9.75
N SER A 181 -5.94 15.75 -9.43
CA SER A 181 -5.30 17.04 -9.10
C SER A 181 -4.41 16.95 -7.86
N ASP A 182 -4.88 16.31 -6.80
CA ASP A 182 -4.12 16.12 -5.57
C ASP A 182 -2.85 15.28 -5.83
N LEU A 183 -2.99 14.19 -6.59
CA LEU A 183 -1.87 13.32 -6.94
C LEU A 183 -0.80 14.05 -7.78
N GLN A 184 -1.22 14.85 -8.76
CA GLN A 184 -0.30 15.69 -9.55
C GLN A 184 0.46 16.69 -8.67
N THR A 185 -0.24 17.31 -7.71
CA THR A 185 0.37 18.25 -6.76
C THR A 185 1.41 17.55 -5.89
N ILE A 186 1.08 16.38 -5.35
CA ILE A 186 1.98 15.56 -4.54
C ILE A 186 3.21 15.13 -5.36
N PHE A 187 3.02 14.67 -6.60
CA PHE A 187 4.15 14.27 -7.45
C PHE A 187 5.06 15.46 -7.81
N ALA A 188 4.49 16.63 -8.07
CA ALA A 188 5.27 17.84 -8.32
C ALA A 188 6.15 18.19 -7.10
N GLU A 189 5.61 18.05 -5.89
CA GLU A 189 6.37 18.29 -4.66
C GLU A 189 7.51 17.28 -4.45
N VAL A 190 7.29 15.99 -4.75
CA VAL A 190 8.36 14.99 -4.73
C VAL A 190 9.45 15.31 -5.74
N VAL A 191 9.10 15.81 -6.92
CA VAL A 191 10.08 16.30 -7.92
C VAL A 191 10.88 17.48 -7.35
N GLU A 192 10.26 18.41 -6.64
CA GLU A 192 10.99 19.52 -5.99
C GLU A 192 11.95 19.02 -4.91
N HIS A 193 11.59 18.00 -4.13
CA HIS A 193 12.52 17.37 -3.19
C HIS A 193 13.71 16.72 -3.89
N ARG A 194 13.48 16.04 -5.02
CA ARG A 194 14.57 15.49 -5.85
C ARG A 194 15.50 16.57 -6.41
N LYS A 195 14.97 17.74 -6.80
CA LYS A 195 15.78 18.88 -7.25
C LYS A 195 16.68 19.40 -6.12
N ARG A 196 16.11 19.62 -4.94
CA ARG A 196 16.83 20.15 -3.78
C ARG A 196 17.91 19.19 -3.26
N SER A 197 17.69 17.88 -3.38
CA SER A 197 18.63 16.85 -2.91
C SER A 197 19.72 16.51 -3.93
N GLY A 198 19.63 17.00 -5.17
CA GLY A 198 20.54 16.63 -6.26
C GLY A 198 20.22 15.28 -6.91
N ALA A 199 19.08 14.66 -6.59
CA ALA A 199 18.59 13.43 -7.22
C ALA A 199 17.96 13.66 -8.60
N PHE A 200 17.52 14.89 -8.90
CA PHE A 200 16.83 15.22 -10.14
C PHE A 200 17.68 14.91 -11.38
N GLY A 201 17.09 14.19 -12.33
CA GLY A 201 17.78 13.75 -13.55
C GLY A 201 18.66 12.51 -13.35
N ASN A 202 18.82 12.01 -12.13
CA ASN A 202 19.45 10.73 -11.85
C ASN A 202 18.39 9.70 -11.40
N PRO A 203 17.94 8.81 -12.30
CA PRO A 203 16.88 7.86 -11.97
C PRO A 203 17.33 6.75 -11.01
N ASN A 204 18.64 6.62 -10.73
CA ASN A 204 19.18 5.68 -9.74
C ASN A 204 19.14 6.23 -8.31
N GLU A 205 18.80 7.49 -8.12
CA GLU A 205 18.76 8.12 -6.80
C GLU A 205 17.36 8.14 -6.21
N TRP A 206 17.30 7.98 -4.88
CA TRP A 206 16.07 8.08 -4.10
C TRP A 206 15.62 9.54 -3.93
N THR A 207 14.40 9.75 -3.43
CA THR A 207 13.77 11.07 -3.38
C THR A 207 14.65 12.15 -2.73
N PHE A 208 15.28 11.82 -1.61
CA PHE A 208 16.12 12.74 -0.84
C PHE A 208 17.63 12.60 -1.14
N GLY A 209 17.98 11.96 -2.25
CA GLY A 209 19.34 11.89 -2.78
C GLY A 209 20.25 10.86 -2.10
N PRO A 210 21.50 10.75 -2.59
CA PRO A 210 22.40 9.63 -2.26
C PRO A 210 22.83 9.60 -0.79
N LYS A 211 22.90 10.78 -0.15
CA LYS A 211 23.29 10.89 1.27
C LYS A 211 22.23 10.33 2.21
N VAL A 212 20.97 10.39 1.81
CA VAL A 212 19.83 9.92 2.60
C VAL A 212 19.52 8.48 2.27
N GLY A 213 19.56 8.12 0.98
CA GLY A 213 19.16 6.79 0.52
C GLY A 213 17.63 6.62 0.51
N PRO A 214 17.14 5.37 0.46
CA PRO A 214 15.72 5.09 0.39
C PRO A 214 15.01 5.45 1.69
N THR A 215 13.80 5.99 1.57
CA THR A 215 12.92 6.30 2.69
C THR A 215 11.60 5.56 2.58
N VAL A 216 10.79 5.60 3.65
CA VAL A 216 9.42 5.08 3.63
C VAL A 216 8.52 5.85 2.65
N LEU A 217 8.89 7.07 2.25
CA LEU A 217 8.21 7.76 1.16
C LEU A 217 8.42 7.01 -0.16
N ASP A 218 9.67 6.62 -0.47
CA ASP A 218 10.01 5.91 -1.70
C ASP A 218 9.32 4.53 -1.77
N SER A 219 9.19 3.84 -0.61
CA SER A 219 8.50 2.55 -0.57
C SER A 219 7.02 2.63 -0.94
N HIS A 220 6.40 3.76 -0.61
CA HIS A 220 5.01 4.05 -0.94
C HIS A 220 4.84 4.59 -2.36
N PHE A 221 5.77 5.42 -2.84
CA PHE A 221 5.59 6.13 -4.11
C PHE A 221 5.94 5.29 -5.32
N LEU A 222 6.96 4.42 -5.24
CA LEU A 222 7.30 3.53 -6.35
C LEU A 222 6.10 2.71 -6.87
N PRO A 223 5.37 1.95 -6.03
CA PRO A 223 4.22 1.19 -6.49
C PRO A 223 3.09 2.06 -7.04
N VAL A 224 2.92 3.30 -6.54
CA VAL A 224 1.88 4.23 -7.02
C VAL A 224 2.20 4.73 -8.41
N VAL A 225 3.44 5.18 -8.63
CA VAL A 225 3.89 5.66 -9.93
C VAL A 225 3.78 4.56 -10.97
N LEU A 226 4.29 3.37 -10.65
CA LEU A 226 4.18 2.20 -11.52
C LEU A 226 2.70 1.87 -11.82
N ARG A 227 1.83 1.85 -10.80
CA ARG A 227 0.40 1.61 -10.98
C ARG A 227 -0.24 2.63 -11.90
N CYS A 228 0.07 3.92 -11.76
CA CYS A 228 -0.49 4.97 -12.62
C CYS A 228 -0.09 4.75 -14.09
N ILE A 229 1.17 4.40 -14.34
CA ILE A 229 1.65 4.11 -15.69
C ILE A 229 0.93 2.87 -16.26
N GLU A 230 0.89 1.77 -15.51
CA GLU A 230 0.32 0.49 -15.93
C GLU A 230 -1.19 0.55 -16.22
N VAL A 231 -1.94 1.44 -15.56
CA VAL A 231 -3.37 1.63 -15.81
C VAL A 231 -3.66 2.68 -16.89
N GLY A 232 -2.62 3.20 -17.56
CA GLY A 232 -2.77 4.19 -18.64
C GLY A 232 -3.05 5.61 -18.15
N SER A 233 -2.63 5.94 -16.92
CA SER A 233 -2.69 7.29 -16.33
C SER A 233 -1.29 7.91 -16.19
N ALA A 234 -0.38 7.61 -17.12
CA ALA A 234 1.00 8.11 -17.09
C ALA A 234 1.07 9.65 -17.19
N GLU A 235 0.08 10.31 -17.79
CA GLU A 235 -0.05 11.76 -17.88
C GLU A 235 -0.18 12.46 -16.52
N LEU A 236 -0.55 11.72 -15.47
CA LEU A 236 -0.55 12.24 -14.10
C LEU A 236 0.86 12.32 -13.51
N VAL A 237 1.79 11.51 -14.02
CA VAL A 237 3.12 11.33 -13.46
C VAL A 237 4.11 12.24 -14.19
N PRO A 238 4.83 13.14 -13.51
CA PRO A 238 5.93 13.89 -14.11
C PRO A 238 6.97 12.97 -14.74
N GLU A 239 7.52 13.34 -15.91
CA GLU A 239 8.50 12.53 -16.66
C GLU A 239 9.71 12.10 -15.80
N GLU A 240 10.15 12.98 -14.89
CA GLU A 240 11.21 12.66 -13.92
C GLU A 240 10.87 11.42 -13.08
N LEU A 241 9.64 11.31 -12.58
CA LEU A 241 9.20 10.18 -11.76
C LEU A 241 8.93 8.94 -12.62
N GLN A 242 8.51 9.10 -13.88
CA GLN A 242 8.38 7.98 -14.81
C GLN A 242 9.74 7.29 -15.02
N ARG A 243 10.78 8.06 -15.39
CA ARG A 243 12.16 7.55 -15.59
C ARG A 243 12.74 6.94 -14.32
N TRP A 244 12.52 7.60 -13.18
CA TRP A 244 12.91 7.08 -11.88
C TRP A 244 12.22 5.72 -11.60
N SER A 245 10.91 5.63 -11.78
CA SER A 245 10.17 4.40 -11.51
C SER A 245 10.58 3.24 -12.41
N GLU A 246 10.89 3.50 -13.68
CA GLU A 246 11.38 2.47 -14.61
C GLU A 246 12.70 1.87 -14.11
N THR A 247 13.63 2.72 -13.67
CA THR A 247 14.90 2.30 -13.08
C THR A 247 14.68 1.56 -11.76
N MET A 248 13.91 2.14 -10.84
CA MET A 248 13.68 1.56 -9.52
C MET A 248 12.86 0.28 -9.55
N SER A 249 12.06 0.04 -10.59
CA SER A 249 11.37 -1.24 -10.82
C SER A 249 12.34 -2.41 -11.08
N LYS A 250 13.60 -2.11 -11.43
CA LYS A 250 14.66 -3.11 -11.63
C LYS A 250 15.53 -3.27 -10.39
N SER A 251 15.24 -2.53 -9.32
CA SER A 251 16.01 -2.60 -8.07
C SER A 251 15.84 -3.95 -7.36
N PRO A 252 16.87 -4.46 -6.66
CA PRO A 252 16.77 -5.73 -5.95
C PRO A 252 15.65 -5.76 -4.90
N SER A 253 15.37 -4.65 -4.22
CA SER A 253 14.31 -4.57 -3.22
C SER A 253 12.92 -4.71 -3.85
N TRP A 254 12.68 -4.05 -4.99
CA TRP A 254 11.40 -4.15 -5.69
C TRP A 254 11.21 -5.52 -6.35
N LEU A 255 12.27 -6.09 -6.93
CA LEU A 255 12.22 -7.43 -7.52
C LEU A 255 11.87 -8.51 -6.49
N LYS A 256 12.26 -8.36 -5.21
CA LYS A 256 11.80 -9.25 -4.13
C LYS A 256 10.31 -9.10 -3.78
N VAL A 257 9.70 -7.97 -4.08
CA VAL A 257 8.27 -7.75 -3.83
C VAL A 257 7.43 -8.30 -4.99
N MET A 258 7.84 -7.95 -6.22
CA MET A 258 7.02 -8.15 -7.41
C MET A 258 7.52 -9.22 -8.37
N HIS A 259 8.76 -9.70 -8.23
CA HIS A 259 9.33 -10.75 -9.09
C HIS A 259 9.20 -10.45 -10.59
N GLY A 260 9.38 -9.17 -10.97
CA GLY A 260 9.26 -8.70 -12.35
C GLY A 260 7.82 -8.65 -12.88
N LYS A 261 6.80 -8.94 -12.06
CA LYS A 261 5.39 -8.80 -12.44
C LYS A 261 4.94 -7.34 -12.33
N PRO A 262 3.93 -6.92 -13.11
CA PRO A 262 3.35 -5.60 -12.98
C PRO A 262 2.61 -5.45 -11.63
N THR A 263 2.39 -4.21 -11.22
CA THR A 263 1.66 -3.89 -9.99
C THR A 263 0.21 -4.34 -10.01
N ARG A 264 -0.43 -4.47 -11.19
CA ARG A 264 -1.81 -4.93 -11.34
C ARG A 264 -1.86 -6.40 -11.74
N TYR A 265 -2.69 -7.19 -11.05
CA TYR A 265 -2.98 -8.57 -11.43
C TYR A 265 -3.79 -8.64 -12.72
N ASP A 266 -3.39 -9.52 -13.62
CA ASP A 266 -4.16 -9.97 -14.77
C ASP A 266 -4.38 -11.50 -14.69
N PRO A 267 -5.59 -12.01 -15.00
CA PRO A 267 -5.83 -13.45 -15.06
C PRO A 267 -4.87 -14.23 -15.96
N SER A 268 -4.26 -13.60 -16.97
CA SER A 268 -3.26 -14.22 -17.84
C SER A 268 -1.98 -14.66 -17.09
N MET A 269 -1.76 -14.18 -15.87
CA MET A 269 -0.63 -14.56 -15.02
C MET A 269 -0.86 -15.88 -14.27
N GLY A 270 -2.06 -16.46 -14.37
CA GLY A 270 -2.44 -17.67 -13.65
C GLY A 270 -3.04 -17.40 -12.26
N PRO A 271 -3.43 -18.45 -11.54
CA PRO A 271 -4.01 -18.34 -10.20
C PRO A 271 -3.07 -17.65 -9.22
N LEU A 272 -3.63 -16.85 -8.31
CA LEU A 272 -2.85 -16.16 -7.27
C LEU A 272 -2.16 -17.16 -6.32
N GLU A 273 -2.80 -18.31 -6.09
CA GLU A 273 -2.32 -19.38 -5.23
C GLU A 273 -1.01 -20.01 -5.73
N ASP A 274 -0.77 -19.98 -7.04
CA ASP A 274 0.40 -20.58 -7.66
C ASP A 274 1.63 -19.66 -7.63
N MET A 275 1.45 -18.38 -7.23
CA MET A 275 2.51 -17.36 -7.18
C MET A 275 3.31 -17.42 -5.87
N LEU A 276 3.80 -18.60 -5.51
CA LEU A 276 4.49 -18.87 -4.25
C LEU A 276 5.70 -17.96 -4.03
N GLU A 277 6.37 -17.54 -5.10
CA GLU A 277 7.50 -16.62 -5.03
C GLU A 277 7.11 -15.28 -4.39
N MET A 278 5.92 -14.77 -4.74
CA MET A 278 5.38 -13.51 -4.20
C MET A 278 4.83 -13.65 -2.78
N MET A 279 4.77 -14.87 -2.23
CA MET A 279 4.29 -15.13 -0.87
C MET A 279 5.42 -15.16 0.16
N SER A 280 6.61 -14.72 -0.22
CA SER A 280 7.77 -14.58 0.66
C SER A 280 8.27 -13.12 0.76
N LEU A 281 9.10 -12.85 1.77
CA LEU A 281 9.82 -11.59 2.00
C LEU A 281 11.33 -11.81 1.87
#